data_AF-A0A679I835-F1
#
_entry.id   AF-A0A679I835-F1
#
_cell.length_a   1.000
_cell.length_b   1.000
_cell.length_c   1.000
_cell.angle_alpha   90.00
_cell.angle_beta   90.00
_cell.angle_gamma   90.00
#
_symmetry.space_group_name_H-M   'P 1'
#
loop_
_entity.id
_entity.type
_entity.pdbx_description
1 polymer ?
#
loop_
_entity_poly.entity_id
_entity_poly.type
_entity_poly.pdbx_seq_one_letter_code
_entity_poly.pdbx_strand_id
1 'polypeptide(L)'
;MAEVKDSKKTAKGAKPAGRSSRKESGSTPQALDDGSEESKFKPRLRDMYRDQVVPALMKEFSYKNVMQVPKLERIVLNVGMSEATQNVKLLESAAGELATITGQKPIITKAKKAIAGFKLRQGMPIGTKVTLRNRRMYEFFDRLVTLALPRIRDFRGVSPKAFDGRGNYTLGLKEQLIFPEIKYDEVASIHGMDITIVTTARTNDEGKALLRQLGMPFRT
;
A
#
# COMPACT_ATOMS: atom_id res chain seq x y z
N MET A 1 62.04 47.62 -23.37
CA MET A 1 61.71 48.33 -24.63
C MET A 1 60.22 48.08 -24.86
N ALA A 2 59.34 48.92 -24.32
CA ALA A 2 58.90 50.25 -24.80
C ALA A 2 57.74 50.08 -25.82
N GLU A 3 56.51 50.59 -25.61
CA GLU A 3 56.03 52.00 -25.47
C GLU A 3 56.20 52.83 -26.76
N VAL A 4 55.29 53.70 -27.25
CA VAL A 4 53.87 54.10 -26.98
C VAL A 4 53.30 54.66 -28.32
N LYS A 5 52.00 54.90 -28.63
CA LYS A 5 50.77 55.30 -27.90
C LYS A 5 49.57 54.41 -28.36
N ASP A 6 48.36 54.37 -27.79
CA ASP A 6 47.44 55.28 -27.05
C ASP A 6 46.58 56.25 -27.90
N SER A 7 45.27 55.95 -27.96
CA SER A 7 44.20 56.91 -28.26
C SER A 7 42.90 56.59 -27.51
N LYS A 8 42.81 57.11 -26.27
CA LYS A 8 41.57 57.41 -25.51
C LYS A 8 40.44 57.96 -26.40
N LYS A 9 39.13 57.84 -26.14
CA LYS A 9 38.24 58.13 -24.96
C LYS A 9 36.82 57.61 -25.33
N THR A 10 35.75 57.44 -24.54
CA THR A 10 35.29 57.64 -23.13
C THR A 10 34.40 56.42 -22.76
N ALA A 11 34.15 55.95 -21.52
CA ALA A 11 34.21 56.45 -20.14
C ALA A 11 32.85 56.88 -19.52
N LYS A 12 32.61 56.43 -18.26
CA LYS A 12 31.38 56.44 -17.41
C LYS A 12 30.38 55.30 -17.72
N GLY A 13 29.82 54.56 -16.76
CA GLY A 13 29.85 54.62 -15.28
C GLY A 13 28.44 54.84 -14.69
N ALA A 14 28.00 54.24 -13.58
CA ALA A 14 28.65 53.31 -12.64
C ALA A 14 27.58 52.47 -11.87
N LYS A 15 28.01 51.46 -11.08
CA LYS A 15 27.18 50.87 -10.00
C LYS A 15 27.29 51.76 -8.74
N PRO A 16 26.23 51.81 -7.93
CA PRO A 16 26.27 51.04 -6.68
C PRO A 16 24.98 50.23 -6.42
N ALA A 17 24.96 49.42 -5.37
CA ALA A 17 23.81 48.62 -4.97
C ALA A 17 22.88 49.36 -3.98
N GLY A 18 21.58 49.19 -4.12
CA GLY A 18 20.54 49.63 -3.19
C GLY A 18 19.44 48.56 -3.07
N ARG A 19 18.91 48.33 -1.86
CA ARG A 19 18.12 47.14 -1.52
C ARG A 19 16.70 47.52 -1.09
N SER A 20 15.67 47.16 -1.88
CA SER A 20 14.28 47.25 -1.40
C SER A 20 13.33 46.20 -2.01
N SER A 21 12.96 45.23 -1.17
CA SER A 21 11.69 44.48 -1.09
C SER A 21 10.91 44.02 -2.36
N ARG A 22 10.82 42.68 -2.47
CA ARG A 22 9.54 41.92 -2.35
C ARG A 22 8.53 41.96 -3.52
N LYS A 23 8.65 40.99 -4.42
CA LYS A 23 7.65 39.91 -4.60
C LYS A 23 8.19 38.78 -5.46
N GLU A 24 8.46 37.63 -4.85
CA GLU A 24 8.63 36.36 -5.57
C GLU A 24 7.25 35.70 -5.70
N SER A 25 6.86 35.33 -6.92
CA SER A 25 5.70 34.49 -7.20
C SER A 25 6.09 33.44 -8.23
N GLY A 26 6.85 32.43 -7.78
CA GLY A 26 7.30 31.34 -8.63
C GLY A 26 6.12 30.54 -9.16
N SER A 27 6.07 30.36 -10.49
CA SER A 27 5.08 29.54 -11.17
C SER A 27 5.38 28.04 -10.97
N THR A 28 5.04 27.51 -9.81
CA THR A 28 5.02 26.05 -9.59
C THR A 28 3.96 25.44 -10.53
N PRO A 29 4.30 24.44 -11.36
CA PRO A 29 3.36 23.87 -12.32
C PRO A 29 2.18 23.22 -11.60
N GLN A 30 0.98 23.39 -12.17
CA GLN A 30 -0.24 22.76 -11.66
C GLN A 30 -0.08 21.24 -11.67
N ALA A 31 -0.22 20.62 -10.50
CA ALA A 31 -0.48 19.19 -10.44
C ALA A 31 -1.84 18.93 -11.11
N LEU A 32 -1.87 17.96 -12.03
CA LEU A 32 -3.09 17.52 -12.69
C LEU A 32 -3.95 16.76 -11.67
N ASP A 33 -4.88 17.47 -11.04
CA ASP A 33 -5.97 16.89 -10.23
C ASP A 33 -7.14 16.65 -11.19
N ASP A 34 -7.13 15.49 -11.85
CA ASP A 34 -8.13 15.13 -12.86
C ASP A 34 -9.46 14.75 -12.18
N GLY A 35 -10.32 15.78 -12.06
CA GLY A 35 -11.62 15.77 -11.37
C GLY A 35 -12.66 14.78 -11.94
N SER A 36 -12.37 13.50 -11.83
CA SER A 36 -13.26 12.38 -12.10
C SER A 36 -14.27 12.21 -10.95
N GLU A 37 -15.54 11.97 -11.27
CA GLU A 37 -16.62 11.83 -10.28
C GLU A 37 -16.40 10.68 -9.28
N GLU A 38 -15.57 9.69 -9.62
CA GLU A 38 -15.09 8.66 -8.69
C GLU A 38 -14.51 9.23 -7.39
N SER A 39 -13.89 10.41 -7.43
CA SER A 39 -13.23 11.07 -6.30
C SER A 39 -14.17 11.32 -5.11
N LYS A 40 -15.49 11.45 -5.36
CA LYS A 40 -16.51 11.69 -4.32
C LYS A 40 -16.85 10.45 -3.50
N PHE A 41 -16.51 9.24 -3.96
CA PHE A 41 -16.80 8.02 -3.19
C PHE A 41 -15.94 7.95 -1.93
N LYS A 42 -16.59 7.94 -0.76
CA LYS A 42 -15.97 7.97 0.56
C LYS A 42 -16.18 6.59 1.21
N PRO A 43 -15.15 5.74 1.37
CA PRO A 43 -15.34 4.37 1.85
C PRO A 43 -15.89 4.33 3.27
N ARG A 44 -16.92 3.51 3.50
CA ARG A 44 -17.59 3.30 4.79
C ARG A 44 -16.62 3.18 5.97
N LEU A 45 -15.59 2.34 5.84
CA LEU A 45 -14.57 2.13 6.87
C LEU A 45 -13.69 3.36 7.16
N ARG A 46 -13.51 4.28 6.21
CA ARG A 46 -12.70 5.50 6.43
C ARG A 46 -13.40 6.46 7.39
N ASP A 47 -14.72 6.44 7.38
CA ASP A 47 -15.57 7.27 8.24
C ASP A 47 -15.82 6.57 9.58
N MET A 48 -16.17 5.28 9.56
CA MET A 48 -16.22 4.44 10.77
C MET A 48 -14.90 4.52 11.58
N TYR A 49 -13.75 4.54 10.91
CA TYR A 49 -12.45 4.75 11.54
C TYR A 49 -12.36 6.09 12.28
N ARG A 50 -12.79 7.18 11.66
CA ARG A 50 -12.73 8.54 12.23
C ARG A 50 -13.73 8.75 13.36
N ASP A 51 -14.95 8.29 13.15
CA ASP A 51 -16.11 8.70 13.94
C ASP A 51 -16.38 7.73 15.11
N GLN A 52 -15.90 6.48 15.00
CA GLN A 52 -16.11 5.43 16.02
C GLN A 52 -14.78 4.84 16.54
N VAL A 53 -13.87 4.41 15.65
CA VAL A 53 -12.65 3.70 16.06
C VAL A 53 -11.66 4.64 16.78
N VAL A 54 -11.44 5.86 16.29
CA VAL A 54 -10.55 6.83 16.94
C VAL A 54 -11.02 7.18 18.37
N PRO A 55 -12.30 7.53 18.62
CA PRO A 55 -12.82 7.70 19.99
C PRO A 55 -12.75 6.44 20.86
N ALA A 56 -12.92 5.25 20.30
CA ALA A 56 -12.80 3.99 21.05
C ALA A 56 -11.35 3.74 21.50
N LEU A 57 -10.38 3.79 20.58
CA LEU A 57 -8.96 3.60 20.88
C LEU A 57 -8.40 4.70 21.80
N MET A 58 -8.91 5.92 21.72
CA MET A 58 -8.59 6.98 22.70
C MET A 58 -9.00 6.62 24.12
N LYS A 59 -10.20 6.04 24.31
CA LYS A 59 -10.68 5.61 25.64
C LYS A 59 -9.95 4.38 26.16
N GLU A 60 -9.64 3.43 25.26
CA GLU A 60 -9.00 2.15 25.61
C GLU A 60 -7.52 2.32 26.00
N PHE A 61 -6.77 3.18 25.30
CA PHE A 61 -5.32 3.36 25.52
C PHE A 61 -4.91 4.73 26.09
N SER A 62 -5.86 5.65 26.33
CA SER A 62 -5.62 6.98 26.93
C SER A 62 -4.51 7.80 26.24
N TYR A 63 -4.49 7.80 24.89
CA TYR A 63 -3.50 8.54 24.10
C TYR A 63 -3.49 10.05 24.39
N LYS A 64 -2.29 10.63 24.53
CA LYS A 64 -2.09 12.06 24.83
C LYS A 64 -2.32 12.98 23.63
N ASN A 65 -2.45 12.44 22.41
CA ASN A 65 -2.64 13.20 21.18
C ASN A 65 -3.40 12.34 20.15
N VAL A 66 -4.38 12.92 19.44
CA VAL A 66 -5.14 12.28 18.35
C VAL A 66 -4.22 11.64 17.29
N MET A 67 -3.08 12.26 17.01
CA MET A 67 -2.11 11.78 16.02
C MET A 67 -1.28 10.56 16.47
N GLN A 68 -1.44 10.10 17.72
CA GLN A 68 -0.86 8.86 18.22
C GLN A 68 -1.75 7.63 17.93
N VAL A 69 -3.04 7.82 17.63
CA VAL A 69 -3.98 6.71 17.42
C VAL A 69 -3.55 5.85 16.22
N PRO A 70 -3.39 4.52 16.37
CA PRO A 70 -3.00 3.61 15.30
C PRO A 70 -3.94 3.67 14.10
N LYS A 71 -3.37 3.75 12.89
CA LYS A 71 -4.08 3.72 11.61
C LYS A 71 -3.54 2.62 10.69
N LEU A 72 -4.33 2.22 9.71
CA LEU A 72 -3.85 1.43 8.57
C LEU A 72 -2.93 2.29 7.68
N GLU A 73 -1.72 1.81 7.36
CA GLU A 73 -0.79 2.48 6.45
C GLU A 73 -0.95 1.98 5.01
N ARG A 74 -0.97 0.64 4.86
CA ARG A 74 -1.07 -0.07 3.58
C ARG A 74 -1.49 -1.52 3.81
N ILE A 75 -2.08 -2.12 2.78
CA ILE A 75 -2.26 -3.57 2.71
C ILE A 75 -1.45 -4.10 1.54
N VAL A 76 -0.62 -5.12 1.78
CA VAL A 76 0.14 -5.83 0.75
C VAL A 76 -0.50 -7.18 0.51
N LEU A 77 -0.83 -7.49 -0.74
CA LEU A 77 -1.20 -8.84 -1.15
C LEU A 77 0.01 -9.48 -1.84
N ASN A 78 0.30 -10.74 -1.52
CA ASN A 78 1.42 -11.48 -2.09
C ASN A 78 0.99 -12.91 -2.44
N VAL A 79 1.24 -13.33 -3.68
CA VAL A 79 1.14 -14.73 -4.13
C VAL A 79 2.53 -15.19 -4.55
N GLY A 80 3.05 -16.22 -3.89
CA GLY A 80 4.28 -16.90 -4.28
C GLY A 80 3.95 -18.29 -4.84
N MET A 81 4.44 -18.60 -6.04
CA MET A 81 4.23 -19.91 -6.66
C MET A 81 5.56 -20.51 -7.12
N SER A 82 5.98 -21.58 -6.45
CA SER A 82 7.16 -22.37 -6.82
C SER A 82 7.13 -22.81 -8.30
N GLU A 83 5.93 -23.15 -8.78
CA GLU A 83 5.65 -23.69 -10.12
C GLU A 83 5.70 -22.63 -11.22
N ALA A 84 5.56 -21.34 -10.88
CA ALA A 84 5.70 -20.23 -11.83
C ALA A 84 7.09 -20.17 -12.49
N THR A 85 8.08 -20.83 -11.89
CA THR A 85 9.44 -21.00 -12.45
C THR A 85 9.47 -21.91 -13.68
N GLN A 86 8.48 -22.80 -13.82
CA GLN A 86 8.34 -23.74 -14.94
C GLN A 86 7.21 -23.32 -15.90
N ASN A 87 6.11 -22.77 -15.37
CA ASN A 87 4.98 -22.31 -16.16
C ASN A 87 4.62 -20.84 -15.87
N VAL A 88 5.10 -19.94 -16.72
CA VAL A 88 4.84 -18.49 -16.60
C VAL A 88 3.34 -18.14 -16.71
N LYS A 89 2.54 -18.95 -17.44
CA LYS A 89 1.11 -18.68 -17.64
C LYS A 89 0.30 -18.74 -16.34
N LEU A 90 0.68 -19.60 -15.39
CA LEU A 90 0.05 -19.66 -14.07
C LEU A 90 0.26 -18.35 -13.30
N LEU A 91 1.42 -17.71 -13.46
CA LEU A 91 1.71 -16.42 -12.84
C LEU A 91 0.95 -15.27 -13.49
N GLU A 92 0.71 -15.36 -14.80
CA GLU A 92 -0.12 -14.40 -15.54
C GLU A 92 -1.60 -14.53 -15.13
N SER A 93 -2.11 -15.76 -14.94
CA SER A 93 -3.43 -16.04 -14.35
C SER A 93 -3.56 -15.37 -12.98
N ALA A 94 -2.67 -15.69 -12.03
CA ALA A 94 -2.67 -15.11 -10.69
C ALA A 94 -2.51 -13.58 -10.67
N ALA A 95 -1.81 -13.01 -11.65
CA ALA A 95 -1.72 -11.55 -11.82
C ALA A 95 -3.03 -10.95 -12.37
N GLY A 96 -3.78 -11.66 -13.20
CA GLY A 96 -5.15 -11.32 -13.59
C GLY A 96 -6.12 -11.39 -12.40
N GLU A 97 -6.12 -12.51 -11.68
CA GLU A 97 -6.97 -12.77 -10.51
C GLU A 97 -6.74 -11.70 -9.41
N LEU A 98 -5.48 -11.38 -9.08
CA LEU A 98 -5.17 -10.27 -8.17
C LEU A 98 -5.56 -8.89 -8.73
N ALA A 99 -5.49 -8.68 -10.05
CA ALA A 99 -5.96 -7.42 -10.65
C ALA A 99 -7.47 -7.25 -10.47
N THR A 100 -8.25 -8.32 -10.71
CA THR A 100 -9.71 -8.37 -10.52
C THR A 100 -10.09 -8.16 -9.05
N ILE A 101 -9.45 -8.86 -8.11
CA ILE A 101 -9.71 -8.70 -6.68
C ILE A 101 -9.39 -7.27 -6.19
N THR A 102 -8.27 -6.70 -6.61
CA THR A 102 -7.75 -5.45 -6.02
C THR A 102 -8.04 -4.18 -6.81
N GLY A 103 -8.53 -4.30 -8.05
CA GLY A 103 -8.68 -3.19 -9.00
C GLY A 103 -7.36 -2.56 -9.45
N GLN A 104 -6.21 -3.20 -9.18
CA GLN A 104 -4.87 -2.64 -9.40
C GLN A 104 -3.94 -3.67 -10.05
N LYS A 105 -3.29 -3.28 -11.15
CA LYS A 105 -2.33 -4.14 -11.86
C LYS A 105 -1.19 -4.58 -10.92
N PRO A 106 -0.99 -5.89 -10.69
CA PRO A 106 0.07 -6.38 -9.82
C PRO A 106 1.48 -6.21 -10.39
N ILE A 107 2.47 -6.33 -9.53
CA ILE A 107 3.89 -6.32 -9.87
C ILE A 107 4.44 -7.75 -9.74
N ILE A 108 4.86 -8.32 -10.88
CA ILE A 108 5.58 -9.61 -10.93
C ILE A 108 6.93 -9.46 -10.20
N THR A 109 7.20 -10.35 -9.24
CA THR A 109 8.42 -10.37 -8.44
C THR A 109 9.43 -11.34 -9.05
N LYS A 110 10.70 -10.89 -9.14
CA LYS A 110 11.81 -11.64 -9.73
C LYS A 110 12.82 -12.10 -8.67
N ALA A 111 13.42 -13.26 -8.90
CA ALA A 111 14.46 -13.87 -8.07
C ALA A 111 15.68 -12.95 -7.92
N LYS A 112 16.01 -12.57 -6.67
CA LYS A 112 17.23 -11.80 -6.37
C LYS A 112 18.50 -12.64 -6.22
N LYS A 113 18.36 -13.94 -5.93
CA LYS A 113 19.46 -14.90 -5.76
C LYS A 113 19.13 -16.18 -6.53
N ALA A 114 20.15 -16.87 -7.04
CA ALA A 114 20.00 -18.24 -7.51
C ALA A 114 20.06 -19.21 -6.31
N ILE A 115 19.23 -20.26 -6.31
CA ILE A 115 19.21 -21.29 -5.26
C ILE A 115 18.93 -22.64 -5.91
N ALA A 116 19.92 -23.53 -5.92
CA ALA A 116 19.87 -24.82 -6.61
C ALA A 116 18.74 -25.74 -6.12
N GLY A 117 18.50 -25.80 -4.80
CA GLY A 117 17.44 -26.64 -4.22
C GLY A 117 16.02 -26.27 -4.68
N PHE A 118 15.78 -25.01 -5.03
CA PHE A 118 14.51 -24.55 -5.60
C PHE A 118 14.56 -24.44 -7.14
N LYS A 119 15.63 -24.92 -7.77
CA LYS A 119 15.93 -24.78 -9.21
C LYS A 119 15.92 -23.32 -9.72
N LEU A 120 16.06 -22.35 -8.82
CA LEU A 120 15.92 -20.92 -9.10
C LEU A 120 17.20 -20.31 -9.67
N ARG A 121 17.06 -19.55 -10.76
CA ARG A 121 18.09 -18.64 -11.30
C ARG A 121 17.71 -17.18 -11.03
N GLN A 122 18.70 -16.31 -10.88
CA GLN A 122 18.49 -14.87 -10.70
C GLN A 122 17.72 -14.29 -11.90
N GLY A 123 16.80 -13.36 -11.63
CA GLY A 123 15.96 -12.71 -12.65
C GLY A 123 14.71 -13.49 -13.08
N MET A 124 14.59 -14.79 -12.76
CA MET A 124 13.36 -15.56 -13.03
C MET A 124 12.17 -15.01 -12.23
N PRO A 125 10.94 -15.00 -12.79
CA PRO A 125 9.74 -14.66 -12.02
C PRO A 125 9.41 -15.77 -11.01
N ILE A 126 8.88 -15.40 -9.84
CA ILE A 126 8.51 -16.33 -8.75
C ILE A 126 7.07 -16.09 -8.25
N GLY A 127 6.64 -14.84 -8.23
CA GLY A 127 5.38 -14.47 -7.61
C GLY A 127 4.88 -13.12 -8.09
N THR A 128 3.78 -12.68 -7.50
CA THR A 128 3.09 -11.44 -7.87
C THR A 128 2.58 -10.76 -6.61
N LYS A 129 2.63 -9.42 -6.58
CA LYS A 129 2.22 -8.64 -5.41
C LYS A 129 1.48 -7.37 -5.78
N VAL A 130 0.57 -6.95 -4.90
CA VAL A 130 -0.12 -5.66 -4.92
C VAL A 130 0.22 -4.90 -3.64
N THR A 131 0.23 -3.57 -3.68
CA THR A 131 0.27 -2.75 -2.47
C THR A 131 -0.80 -1.68 -2.57
N LEU A 132 -1.81 -1.82 -1.73
CA LEU A 132 -2.96 -0.94 -1.62
C LEU A 132 -2.72 0.12 -0.55
N ARG A 133 -3.11 1.34 -0.86
CA ARG A 133 -3.05 2.54 0.00
C ARG A 133 -4.33 3.35 -0.19
N ASN A 134 -4.54 4.33 0.69
CA ASN A 134 -5.64 5.30 0.59
C ASN A 134 -7.01 4.61 0.35
N ARG A 135 -7.81 5.04 -0.64
CA ARG A 135 -9.19 4.59 -0.86
C ARG A 135 -9.30 3.06 -1.03
N ARG A 136 -8.53 2.51 -1.97
CA ARG A 136 -8.52 1.08 -2.34
C ARG A 136 -8.15 0.14 -1.21
N MET A 137 -7.36 0.61 -0.24
CA MET A 137 -7.02 -0.15 0.95
C MET A 137 -8.24 -0.36 1.87
N TYR A 138 -9.03 0.69 2.12
CA TYR A 138 -10.25 0.57 2.92
C TYR A 138 -11.33 -0.22 2.17
N GLU A 139 -11.49 0.01 0.86
CA GLU A 139 -12.43 -0.75 0.00
C GLU A 139 -12.11 -2.25 -0.06
N PHE A 140 -10.82 -2.62 -0.08
CA PHE A 140 -10.39 -4.01 -0.01
C PHE A 140 -10.59 -4.62 1.39
N PHE A 141 -10.28 -3.89 2.47
CA PHE A 141 -10.50 -4.39 3.83
C PHE A 141 -12.00 -4.62 4.13
N ASP A 142 -12.88 -3.74 3.64
CA ASP A 142 -14.34 -3.87 3.84
C ASP A 142 -14.89 -5.13 3.14
N ARG A 143 -14.46 -5.38 1.90
CA ARG A 143 -14.78 -6.62 1.17
C ARG A 143 -14.16 -7.86 1.81
N LEU A 144 -12.92 -7.78 2.30
CA LEU A 144 -12.26 -8.90 2.98
C LEU A 144 -13.02 -9.31 4.24
N VAL A 145 -13.34 -8.36 5.12
CA VAL A 145 -14.04 -8.65 6.38
C VAL A 145 -15.51 -9.03 6.16
N THR A 146 -16.22 -8.31 5.29
CA THR A 146 -17.67 -8.48 5.12
C THR A 146 -18.05 -9.62 4.18
N LEU A 147 -17.26 -9.88 3.12
CA LEU A 147 -17.61 -10.85 2.07
C LEU A 147 -16.68 -12.07 2.05
N ALA A 148 -15.35 -11.87 2.14
CA ALA A 148 -14.40 -12.95 1.90
C ALA A 148 -14.18 -13.86 3.12
N LEU A 149 -14.02 -13.30 4.33
CA LEU A 149 -13.83 -14.10 5.54
C LEU A 149 -15.01 -15.05 5.86
N PRO A 150 -16.30 -14.64 5.76
CA PRO A 150 -17.43 -15.54 5.99
C PRO A 150 -17.57 -16.67 4.95
N ARG A 151 -16.93 -16.53 3.77
CA ARG A 151 -16.92 -17.55 2.71
C ARG A 151 -15.86 -18.64 2.90
N ILE A 152 -14.97 -18.50 3.89
CA ILE A 152 -13.98 -19.53 4.22
C ILE A 152 -14.70 -20.76 4.80
N ARG A 153 -14.50 -21.93 4.19
CA ARG A 153 -14.98 -23.21 4.73
C ARG A 153 -14.41 -23.44 6.14
N ASP A 154 -15.27 -23.82 7.07
CA ASP A 154 -14.96 -24.02 8.50
C ASP A 154 -14.37 -22.78 9.20
N PHE A 155 -14.84 -21.58 8.86
CA PHE A 155 -14.35 -20.34 9.48
C PHE A 155 -14.66 -20.25 10.99
N ARG A 156 -13.62 -20.32 11.82
CA ARG A 156 -13.68 -20.20 13.29
C ARG A 156 -13.09 -18.88 13.81
N GLY A 157 -13.07 -17.83 12.99
CA GLY A 157 -12.35 -16.57 13.25
C GLY A 157 -10.86 -16.65 12.91
N VAL A 158 -10.24 -15.49 12.68
CA VAL A 158 -8.80 -15.39 12.38
C VAL A 158 -7.95 -15.49 13.65
N SER A 159 -6.73 -16.03 13.55
CA SER A 159 -5.87 -16.25 14.71
C SER A 159 -5.34 -14.92 15.28
N PRO A 160 -5.55 -14.60 16.57
CA PRO A 160 -4.98 -13.41 17.20
C PRO A 160 -3.46 -13.53 17.48
N LYS A 161 -2.81 -14.63 17.05
CA LYS A 161 -1.36 -14.86 17.23
C LYS A 161 -0.51 -14.43 16.02
N ALA A 162 -1.11 -14.06 14.89
CA ALA A 162 -0.39 -13.75 13.64
C ALA A 162 0.09 -12.27 13.54
N PHE A 163 0.46 -11.68 14.68
CA PHE A 163 1.07 -10.34 14.76
C PHE A 163 2.60 -10.41 14.85
N ASP A 164 3.30 -9.45 14.26
CA ASP A 164 4.77 -9.43 14.13
C ASP A 164 5.54 -8.89 15.36
N GLY A 165 4.85 -8.56 16.46
CA GLY A 165 5.44 -7.89 17.62
C GLY A 165 5.40 -6.35 17.53
N ARG A 166 5.01 -5.80 16.38
CA ARG A 166 4.93 -4.35 16.08
C ARG A 166 3.55 -3.96 15.56
N GLY A 167 2.52 -4.75 15.86
CA GLY A 167 1.13 -4.47 15.49
C GLY A 167 0.81 -4.57 14.00
N ASN A 168 1.68 -5.17 13.17
CA ASN A 168 1.33 -5.60 11.82
C ASN A 168 0.74 -7.00 11.85
N TYR A 169 -0.22 -7.30 10.98
CA TYR A 169 -0.96 -8.55 10.98
C TYR A 169 -0.89 -9.23 9.61
N THR A 170 -0.42 -10.48 9.58
CA THR A 170 -0.36 -11.28 8.33
C THR A 170 -1.42 -12.37 8.36
N LEU A 171 -2.34 -12.35 7.39
CA LEU A 171 -3.30 -13.43 7.18
C LEU A 171 -2.88 -14.26 5.96
N GLY A 172 -2.58 -15.54 6.17
CA GLY A 172 -2.42 -16.51 5.08
C GLY A 172 -3.77 -17.11 4.68
N LEU A 173 -4.15 -16.98 3.42
CA LEU A 173 -5.31 -17.63 2.81
C LEU A 173 -4.85 -18.85 2.01
N LYS A 174 -5.60 -19.96 2.08
CA LYS A 174 -5.27 -21.21 1.37
C LYS A 174 -5.74 -21.26 -0.08
N GLU A 175 -6.86 -20.58 -0.37
CA GLU A 175 -7.62 -20.69 -1.61
C GLU A 175 -8.07 -19.27 -2.01
N GLN A 176 -7.90 -18.87 -3.27
CA GLN A 176 -8.34 -17.55 -3.75
C GLN A 176 -9.85 -17.45 -3.99
N LEU A 177 -10.54 -18.60 -4.04
CA LEU A 177 -11.95 -18.78 -4.37
C LEU A 177 -12.95 -18.18 -3.35
N ILE A 178 -12.45 -17.55 -2.27
CA ILE A 178 -13.27 -16.86 -1.28
C ILE A 178 -13.79 -15.50 -1.77
N PHE A 179 -13.14 -14.93 -2.79
CA PHE A 179 -13.50 -13.63 -3.37
C PHE A 179 -14.62 -13.81 -4.42
N PRO A 180 -15.81 -13.17 -4.26
CA PRO A 180 -16.91 -13.28 -5.22
C PRO A 180 -16.57 -12.78 -6.63
N GLU A 181 -15.50 -11.99 -6.79
CA GLU A 181 -15.04 -11.46 -8.06
C GLU A 181 -14.26 -12.49 -8.91
N ILE A 182 -13.91 -13.65 -8.35
CA ILE A 182 -13.26 -14.75 -9.07
C ILE A 182 -14.31 -15.77 -9.53
N LYS A 183 -14.37 -16.04 -10.84
CA LYS A 183 -15.17 -17.13 -11.41
C LYS A 183 -14.39 -18.44 -11.33
N TYR A 184 -15.05 -19.51 -10.88
CA TYR A 184 -14.44 -20.84 -10.78
C TYR A 184 -13.94 -21.36 -12.14
N ASP A 185 -14.65 -21.08 -13.23
CA ASP A 185 -14.34 -21.59 -14.58
C ASP A 185 -13.11 -20.94 -15.24
N GLU A 186 -12.66 -19.79 -14.73
CA GLU A 186 -11.49 -19.04 -15.25
C GLU A 186 -10.19 -19.33 -14.46
N VAL A 187 -10.25 -20.09 -13.37
CA VAL A 187 -9.10 -20.38 -12.49
C VAL A 187 -8.28 -21.56 -13.01
N ALA A 188 -7.06 -21.29 -13.45
CA ALA A 188 -6.15 -22.32 -13.97
C ALA A 188 -5.53 -23.23 -12.88
N SER A 189 -5.41 -22.76 -11.64
CA SER A 189 -4.97 -23.55 -10.49
C SER A 189 -5.36 -22.88 -9.17
N ILE A 190 -5.65 -23.67 -8.14
CA ILE A 190 -5.97 -23.16 -6.80
C ILE A 190 -4.67 -22.81 -6.07
N HIS A 191 -4.55 -21.57 -5.60
CA HIS A 191 -3.36 -21.09 -4.90
C HIS A 191 -3.68 -20.23 -3.67
N GLY A 192 -2.79 -20.30 -2.67
CA GLY A 192 -2.87 -19.43 -1.50
C GLY A 192 -2.42 -17.99 -1.78
N MET A 193 -2.72 -17.08 -0.85
CA MET A 193 -2.19 -15.71 -0.85
C MET A 193 -1.98 -15.19 0.58
N ASP A 194 -0.93 -14.40 0.77
CA ASP A 194 -0.62 -13.73 2.03
C ASP A 194 -1.09 -12.28 2.01
N ILE A 195 -1.73 -11.84 3.09
CA ILE A 195 -2.29 -10.50 3.26
C ILE A 195 -1.59 -9.77 4.42
N THR A 196 -0.57 -9.02 4.00
CA THR A 196 0.20 -7.95 4.65
C THR A 196 -0.57 -6.74 5.19
N ILE A 197 -1.36 -6.83 6.26
CA ILE A 197 -1.97 -5.64 6.88
C ILE A 197 -0.93 -4.90 7.73
N VAL A 198 -0.53 -3.71 7.28
CA VAL A 198 0.47 -2.87 7.94
C VAL A 198 -0.20 -1.68 8.63
N THR A 199 0.12 -1.48 9.91
CA THR A 199 -0.46 -0.45 10.75
C THR A 199 0.63 0.47 11.32
N THR A 200 0.22 1.59 11.91
CA THR A 200 1.14 2.48 12.66
C THR A 200 1.13 2.22 14.17
N ALA A 201 0.62 1.06 14.60
CA ALA A 201 0.76 0.62 15.99
C ALA A 201 2.24 0.37 16.35
N ARG A 202 2.51 0.33 17.65
CA ARG A 202 3.81 -0.02 18.23
C ARG A 202 3.78 -1.37 18.91
N THR A 203 2.62 -1.79 19.42
CA THR A 203 2.43 -3.08 20.10
C THR A 203 1.39 -3.94 19.38
N ASN A 204 1.39 -5.23 19.71
CA ASN A 204 0.38 -6.17 19.20
C ASN A 204 -1.02 -5.86 19.73
N ASP A 205 -1.15 -5.37 20.95
CA ASP A 205 -2.45 -5.07 21.56
C ASP A 205 -3.12 -3.86 20.93
N GLU A 206 -2.36 -2.80 20.63
CA GLU A 206 -2.80 -1.65 19.84
C GLU A 206 -3.28 -2.08 18.43
N GLY A 207 -2.49 -2.91 17.74
CA GLY A 207 -2.85 -3.43 16.41
C GLY A 207 -4.07 -4.36 16.43
N LYS A 208 -4.20 -5.19 17.46
CA LYS A 208 -5.34 -6.10 17.67
C LYS A 208 -6.61 -5.33 18.01
N ALA A 209 -6.53 -4.31 18.87
CA ALA A 209 -7.65 -3.43 19.17
C ALA A 209 -8.11 -2.68 17.91
N LEU A 210 -7.19 -2.07 17.15
CA LEU A 210 -7.50 -1.41 15.88
C LEU A 210 -8.25 -2.34 14.92
N LEU A 211 -7.74 -3.55 14.68
CA LEU A 211 -8.39 -4.50 13.76
C LEU A 211 -9.72 -5.03 14.30
N ARG A 212 -9.86 -5.21 15.62
CA ARG A 212 -11.13 -5.62 16.26
C ARG A 212 -12.21 -4.55 16.13
N GLN A 213 -11.85 -3.28 16.37
CA GLN A 213 -12.75 -2.13 16.21
C GLN A 213 -13.11 -1.88 14.72
N LEU A 214 -12.23 -2.27 13.78
CA LEU A 214 -12.52 -2.33 12.34
C LEU A 214 -13.35 -3.56 11.92
N GLY A 215 -13.87 -4.35 12.87
CA GLY A 215 -14.76 -5.48 12.63
C GLY A 215 -14.07 -6.80 12.32
N MET A 216 -12.74 -6.92 12.44
CA MET A 216 -12.04 -8.16 12.10
C MET A 216 -12.40 -9.29 13.08
N PRO A 217 -12.97 -10.43 12.61
CA PRO A 217 -13.48 -11.50 13.46
C PRO A 217 -12.34 -12.37 13.99
N PHE A 218 -11.67 -11.92 15.04
CA PHE A 218 -10.69 -12.71 15.77
C PHE A 218 -11.36 -13.90 16.48
N ARG A 219 -10.68 -15.05 16.42
CA ARG A 219 -11.02 -16.20 17.25
C ARG A 219 -10.76 -15.88 18.73
N THR A 220 -11.77 -16.13 19.56
CA THR A 220 -11.66 -16.18 21.03
C THR A 220 -11.03 -17.50 21.46
#